data_AF-A0A6F8YAU1-F1
#
_entry.id   AF-A0A6F8YAU1-F1
#
_cell.length_a   1.000
_cell.length_b   1.000
_cell.length_c   1.000
_cell.angle_alpha   90.00
_cell.angle_beta   90.00
_cell.angle_gamma   90.00
#
_symmetry.space_group_name_H-M   'P 1'
#
loop_
_entity.id
_entity.type
_entity.pdbx_description
1 polymer ?
#
loop_
_entity_poly.entity_id
_entity_poly.type
_entity_poly.pdbx_seq_one_letter_code
_entity_poly.pdbx_strand_id
1 'polypeptide(L)'
;MSTWAVPWFARPNPQRLTSQAGTRLEAIPTREVLAGTEVSQLVGRIRATPAPFERVVVGGFPAELTDFRTTLMDRVPLVAALVLAITFVLLFLMSGSPLIPIKSTVLNLLSLSVMFGVLVFVFQERAFASLLGFTPIGTLDPAFPILMFCVAYGLSMDYEVFMLSRIKEHYEATGDNTRAVLEGLQRSAPLITSAAAIIVDATIIRAILIPALMRLAGPLNWWAPGPLRRLQHRIDPRGTAPEDVPRPRTEATPSPESDGRYGARRSRSRSTVMVCAASIRTTTTP
;
A
#
# COMPACT_ATOMS: atom_id res chain seq x y z
N MET A 1 -31.76 -10.49 33.94
CA MET A 1 -31.68 -9.67 32.70
C MET A 1 -31.53 -8.22 33.12
N SER A 2 -30.33 -7.78 33.47
CA SER A 2 -30.10 -6.40 33.93
C SER A 2 -28.64 -6.02 33.72
N THR A 3 -28.46 -4.79 33.23
CA THR A 3 -27.26 -3.95 33.26
C THR A 3 -26.05 -4.34 32.41
N TRP A 4 -26.18 -4.17 31.08
CA TRP A 4 -25.08 -3.74 30.21
C TRP A 4 -25.46 -2.39 29.62
N ALA A 5 -25.16 -1.30 30.34
CA ALA A 5 -25.37 0.06 29.87
C ALA A 5 -23.99 0.70 29.64
N VAL A 6 -23.52 0.61 28.40
CA VAL A 6 -22.33 1.36 27.97
C VAL A 6 -22.79 2.78 27.63
N PRO A 7 -22.31 3.85 28.30
CA PRO A 7 -22.91 5.18 28.25
C PRO A 7 -22.91 5.88 26.87
N TRP A 8 -22.13 5.39 25.91
CA TRP A 8 -21.92 6.01 24.59
C TRP A 8 -22.63 5.29 23.43
N PHE A 9 -23.52 4.33 23.72
CA PHE A 9 -24.19 3.49 22.71
C PHE A 9 -25.71 3.76 22.65
N ALA A 10 -26.21 4.28 21.53
CA ALA A 10 -27.65 4.36 21.28
C ALA A 10 -28.22 2.95 21.04
N ARG A 11 -29.31 2.56 21.72
CA ARG A 11 -29.89 1.21 21.62
C ARG A 11 -30.52 0.98 20.24
N PRO A 12 -29.98 0.09 19.39
CA PRO A 12 -30.62 -0.23 18.12
C PRO A 12 -31.82 -1.18 18.35
N ASN A 13 -32.83 -1.13 17.48
CA ASN A 13 -34.02 -1.98 17.58
C ASN A 13 -33.63 -3.47 17.45
N PRO A 14 -33.80 -4.30 18.50
CA PRO A 14 -33.25 -5.66 18.55
C PRO A 14 -33.85 -6.60 17.50
N GLN A 15 -35.11 -6.37 17.08
CA GLN A 15 -35.81 -7.26 16.14
C GLN A 15 -35.24 -7.24 14.72
N ARG A 16 -34.50 -6.19 14.32
CA ARG A 16 -33.81 -6.11 13.01
C ARG A 16 -32.42 -6.76 13.00
N LEU A 17 -31.92 -7.14 14.17
CA LEU A 17 -30.55 -7.58 14.37
C LEU A 17 -30.43 -9.07 14.72
N THR A 18 -31.54 -9.70 15.11
CA THR A 18 -31.65 -11.12 15.45
C THR A 18 -32.22 -11.93 14.29
N SER A 19 -31.49 -12.96 13.85
CA SER A 19 -31.97 -14.02 12.95
C SER A 19 -31.80 -15.39 13.60
N GLN A 20 -32.38 -16.45 13.03
CA GLN A 20 -32.13 -17.83 13.48
C GLN A 20 -30.64 -18.24 13.38
N ALA A 21 -29.84 -17.54 12.56
CA ALA A 21 -28.41 -17.80 12.38
C ALA A 21 -27.50 -16.99 13.33
N GLY A 22 -28.04 -16.01 14.07
CA GLY A 22 -27.26 -15.18 15.00
C GLY A 22 -27.78 -13.76 15.16
N THR A 23 -27.16 -13.02 16.09
CA THR A 23 -27.42 -11.60 16.37
C THR A 23 -26.26 -10.75 15.87
N ARG A 24 -26.51 -9.78 15.00
CA ARG A 24 -25.50 -8.82 14.52
C ARG A 24 -25.63 -7.52 15.31
N LEU A 25 -24.57 -7.10 15.98
CA LEU A 25 -24.47 -5.76 16.57
C LEU A 25 -23.53 -4.93 15.69
N GLU A 26 -23.98 -3.75 15.27
CA GLU A 26 -23.18 -2.83 14.46
C GLU A 26 -22.77 -1.64 15.33
N ALA A 27 -21.46 -1.47 15.50
CA ALA A 27 -20.86 -0.32 16.14
C ALA A 27 -20.24 0.54 15.04
N ILE A 28 -20.69 1.79 14.91
CA ILE A 28 -20.12 2.74 13.96
C ILE A 28 -19.15 3.64 14.75
N PRO A 29 -17.83 3.49 14.57
CA PRO A 29 -16.86 4.36 15.23
C PRO A 29 -16.97 5.79 14.69
N THR A 30 -16.71 6.78 15.55
CA THR A 30 -16.57 8.18 15.13
C THR A 30 -15.34 8.35 14.22
N ARG A 31 -15.38 9.35 13.34
CA ARG A 31 -14.28 9.62 12.38
C ARG A 31 -12.93 9.81 13.05
N GLU A 32 -12.92 10.40 14.25
CA GLU A 32 -11.71 10.62 15.06
C GLU A 32 -11.04 9.30 15.45
N VAL A 33 -11.83 8.29 15.85
CA VAL A 33 -11.31 6.99 16.25
C VAL A 33 -10.79 6.19 15.04
N LEU A 34 -11.41 6.38 13.86
CA LEU A 34 -10.95 5.78 12.60
C LEU A 34 -9.66 6.42 12.05
N ALA A 35 -9.41 7.70 12.35
CA ALA A 35 -8.25 8.42 11.86
C ALA A 35 -6.98 8.19 12.70
N GLY A 36 -7.11 7.66 13.91
CA GLY A 36 -6.00 7.45 14.85
C GLY A 36 -5.50 6.00 14.94
N THR A 37 -4.38 5.82 15.66
CA THR A 37 -3.84 4.52 16.06
C THR A 37 -4.73 3.74 17.04
N GLU A 38 -5.85 4.30 17.46
CA GLU A 38 -6.76 3.75 18.46
C GLU A 38 -7.69 2.66 17.92
N VAL A 39 -7.74 2.45 16.60
CA VAL A 39 -8.63 1.43 15.98
C VAL A 39 -8.36 0.04 16.54
N SER A 40 -7.09 -0.37 16.67
CA SER A 40 -6.74 -1.69 17.20
C SER A 40 -7.12 -1.83 18.68
N GLN A 41 -6.97 -0.75 19.46
CA GLN A 41 -7.37 -0.71 20.87
C GLN A 41 -8.89 -0.75 21.02
N LEU A 42 -9.65 -0.06 20.15
CA LEU A 42 -11.11 -0.13 20.12
C LEU A 42 -11.56 -1.56 19.81
N VAL A 43 -11.00 -2.19 18.78
CA VAL A 43 -11.31 -3.58 18.43
C VAL A 43 -11.00 -4.51 19.61
N GLY A 44 -9.85 -4.31 20.27
CA GLY A 44 -9.47 -5.04 21.48
C GLY A 44 -10.48 -4.86 22.63
N ARG A 45 -10.92 -3.63 22.90
CA ARG A 45 -11.94 -3.34 23.93
C ARG A 45 -13.29 -3.98 23.61
N ILE A 46 -13.72 -3.94 22.34
CA ILE A 46 -14.96 -4.59 21.91
C ILE A 46 -14.87 -6.10 22.09
N ARG A 47 -13.73 -6.72 21.72
CA ARG A 47 -13.48 -8.16 21.93
C ARG A 47 -13.42 -8.55 23.40
N ALA A 48 -12.91 -7.67 24.27
CA ALA A 48 -12.81 -7.91 25.70
C ALA A 48 -14.14 -7.65 26.46
N THR A 49 -15.15 -7.06 25.80
CA THR A 49 -16.44 -6.80 26.43
C THR A 49 -17.17 -8.12 26.67
N PRO A 50 -17.53 -8.45 27.93
CA PRO A 50 -18.15 -9.74 28.22
C PRO A 50 -19.52 -9.83 27.53
N ALA A 51 -19.73 -10.91 26.81
CA ALA A 51 -20.97 -11.17 26.11
C ALA A 51 -21.65 -12.42 26.68
N PRO A 52 -22.99 -12.45 26.75
CA PRO A 52 -23.75 -13.59 27.27
C PRO A 52 -23.78 -14.80 26.32
N PHE A 53 -22.93 -14.83 25.29
CA PHE A 53 -22.91 -15.83 24.23
C PHE A 53 -21.52 -16.50 24.18
N GLU A 54 -21.48 -17.82 23.99
CA GLU A 54 -20.22 -18.59 23.96
C GLU A 54 -19.29 -18.20 22.80
N ARG A 55 -19.85 -17.76 21.66
CA ARG A 55 -19.07 -17.42 20.46
C ARG A 55 -19.44 -16.05 19.95
N VAL A 56 -18.54 -15.09 20.15
CA VAL A 56 -18.64 -13.73 19.61
C VAL A 56 -17.51 -13.51 18.63
N VAL A 57 -17.87 -13.14 17.40
CA VAL A 57 -16.90 -12.80 16.35
C VAL A 57 -17.03 -11.31 16.07
N VAL A 58 -15.90 -10.60 16.14
CA VAL A 58 -15.82 -9.17 15.84
C VAL A 58 -15.18 -9.02 14.46
N GLY A 59 -15.99 -8.63 13.48
CA GLY A 59 -15.58 -8.43 12.09
C GLY A 59 -15.76 -6.98 11.61
N GLY A 60 -15.70 -6.79 10.29
CA GLY A 60 -15.75 -5.48 9.63
C GLY A 60 -14.36 -4.91 9.38
N PHE A 61 -14.27 -3.95 8.45
CA PHE A 61 -13.00 -3.43 7.93
C PHE A 61 -11.96 -3.06 9.03
N PRO A 62 -12.32 -2.38 10.13
CA PRO A 62 -11.36 -2.05 11.18
C PRO A 62 -10.81 -3.28 11.94
N ALA A 63 -11.63 -4.31 12.14
CA ALA A 63 -11.23 -5.55 12.79
C ALA A 63 -10.39 -6.42 11.85
N GLU A 64 -10.79 -6.54 10.58
CA GLU A 64 -10.04 -7.26 9.54
C GLU A 64 -8.65 -6.65 9.32
N LEU A 65 -8.55 -5.32 9.27
CA LEU A 65 -7.26 -4.63 9.14
C LEU A 65 -6.35 -4.87 10.36
N THR A 66 -6.94 -4.88 11.57
CA THR A 66 -6.20 -5.16 12.81
C THR A 66 -5.70 -6.61 12.85
N ASP A 67 -6.55 -7.57 12.45
CA ASP A 67 -6.21 -8.99 12.37
C ASP A 67 -5.16 -9.28 11.30
N PHE A 68 -5.28 -8.61 10.14
CA PHE A 68 -4.29 -8.69 9.07
C PHE A 68 -2.93 -8.16 9.55
N ARG A 69 -2.91 -6.99 10.21
CA ARG A 69 -1.68 -6.38 10.74
C ARG A 69 -1.01 -7.27 11.78
N THR A 70 -1.77 -7.84 12.72
CA THR A 70 -1.22 -8.72 13.77
C THR A 70 -0.66 -9.99 13.15
N THR A 71 -1.42 -10.64 12.27
CA THR A 71 -0.96 -11.84 11.55
C THR A 71 0.30 -11.57 10.72
N LEU A 72 0.38 -10.42 10.04
CA LEU A 72 1.59 -10.02 9.32
C LEU A 72 2.79 -9.91 10.27
N MET A 73 2.65 -9.16 11.37
CA MET A 73 3.74 -8.93 12.32
C MET A 73 4.23 -10.20 12.98
N ASP A 74 3.35 -11.15 13.27
CA ASP A 74 3.71 -12.46 13.82
C ASP A 74 4.56 -13.30 12.85
N ARG A 75 4.38 -13.10 11.54
CA ARG A 75 5.10 -13.83 10.48
C ARG A 75 6.42 -13.17 10.08
N VAL A 76 6.56 -11.86 10.27
CA VAL A 76 7.77 -11.10 9.89
C VAL A 76 9.07 -11.73 10.43
N PRO A 77 9.19 -12.12 11.72
CA PRO A 77 10.41 -12.74 12.24
C PRO A 77 10.75 -14.06 11.56
N LEU A 78 9.73 -14.87 11.27
CA LEU A 78 9.91 -16.16 10.59
C LEU A 78 10.38 -15.96 9.15
N VAL A 79 9.76 -15.03 8.41
CA VAL A 79 10.18 -14.69 7.05
C VAL A 79 11.60 -14.13 7.03
N ALA A 80 11.93 -13.21 7.95
CA ALA A 80 13.27 -12.65 8.04
C ALA A 80 14.32 -13.73 8.35
N ALA A 81 14.05 -14.61 9.31
CA ALA A 81 14.94 -15.72 9.65
C ALA A 81 15.10 -16.70 8.48
N LEU A 82 14.01 -17.03 7.77
CA LEU A 82 14.04 -17.89 6.59
C LEU A 82 14.89 -17.28 5.47
N VAL A 83 14.67 -16.01 5.15
CA VAL A 83 15.42 -15.27 4.13
C VAL A 83 16.91 -15.22 4.48
N LEU A 84 17.25 -14.86 5.72
CA LEU A 84 18.63 -14.82 6.20
C LEU A 84 19.29 -16.21 6.13
N ALA A 85 18.57 -17.26 6.53
CA ALA A 85 19.08 -18.63 6.49
C ALA A 85 19.32 -19.11 5.05
N ILE A 86 18.36 -18.89 4.15
CA ILE A 86 18.50 -19.28 2.73
C ILE A 86 19.67 -18.54 2.10
N THR A 87 19.77 -17.22 2.31
CA THR A 87 20.87 -16.41 1.78
C THR A 87 22.22 -16.85 2.34
N PHE A 88 22.29 -17.11 3.64
CA PHE A 88 23.50 -17.62 4.26
C PHE A 88 23.95 -18.94 3.63
N VAL A 89 23.01 -19.88 3.46
CA VAL A 89 23.29 -21.19 2.84
C VAL A 89 23.73 -21.02 1.40
N LEU A 90 23.05 -20.17 0.61
CA LEU A 90 23.41 -19.89 -0.77
C LEU A 90 24.85 -19.36 -0.88
N LEU A 91 25.18 -18.34 -0.07
CA LEU A 91 26.52 -17.78 -0.03
C LEU A 91 27.56 -18.77 0.47
N PHE A 92 27.20 -19.62 1.44
CA PHE A 92 28.09 -20.64 1.98
C PHE A 92 28.42 -21.68 0.91
N LEU A 93 27.42 -22.17 0.18
CA LEU A 93 27.59 -23.11 -0.92
C LEU A 93 28.42 -22.50 -2.06
N MET A 94 28.21 -21.22 -2.36
CA MET A 94 28.96 -20.50 -3.39
C MET A 94 30.42 -20.25 -2.99
N SER A 95 30.64 -19.84 -1.74
CA SER A 95 31.96 -19.37 -1.28
C SER A 95 32.81 -20.47 -0.64
N GLY A 96 32.21 -21.56 -0.16
CA GLY A 96 32.89 -22.63 0.58
C GLY A 96 33.44 -22.20 1.95
N SER A 97 33.23 -20.95 2.37
CA SER A 97 33.73 -20.39 3.62
C SER A 97 32.57 -19.77 4.39
N PRO A 98 32.38 -20.08 5.69
CA PRO A 98 31.31 -19.47 6.49
C PRO A 98 31.59 -18.01 6.83
N LEU A 99 32.84 -17.55 6.73
CA LEU A 99 33.20 -16.17 7.08
C LEU A 99 32.64 -15.16 6.06
N ILE A 100 32.54 -15.55 4.79
CA ILE A 100 32.02 -14.70 3.71
C ILE A 100 30.50 -14.44 3.86
N PRO A 101 29.64 -15.46 4.06
CA PRO A 101 28.23 -15.28 4.40
C PRO A 101 28.00 -14.50 5.69
N ILE A 102 28.82 -14.71 6.73
CA ILE A 102 28.67 -13.98 8.00
C ILE A 102 28.92 -12.48 7.78
N LYS A 103 30.06 -12.11 7.18
CA LYS A 103 30.36 -10.69 6.93
C LYS A 103 29.28 -10.04 6.05
N SER A 104 28.83 -10.76 5.03
CA SER A 104 27.77 -10.34 4.12
C SER A 104 26.48 -10.03 4.86
N THR A 105 26.01 -11.01 5.64
CA THR A 105 24.76 -10.90 6.38
C THR A 105 24.80 -9.74 7.37
N VAL A 106 25.92 -9.57 8.08
CA VAL A 106 26.11 -8.45 9.02
C VAL A 106 26.08 -7.10 8.31
N LEU A 107 26.78 -6.97 7.18
CA LEU A 107 26.80 -5.73 6.41
C LEU A 107 25.42 -5.39 5.81
N ASN A 108 24.70 -6.40 5.33
CA ASN A 108 23.33 -6.22 4.82
C ASN A 108 22.36 -5.82 5.93
N LEU A 109 22.43 -6.44 7.11
CA LEU A 109 21.61 -6.07 8.27
C LEU A 109 21.93 -4.65 8.76
N LEU A 110 23.20 -4.26 8.75
CA LEU A 110 23.62 -2.91 9.09
C LEU A 110 23.03 -1.90 8.11
N SER A 111 23.14 -2.16 6.80
CA SER A 111 22.59 -1.29 5.75
C SER A 111 21.06 -1.15 5.87
N LEU A 112 20.36 -2.27 6.07
CA LEU A 112 18.91 -2.28 6.30
C LEU A 112 18.51 -1.47 7.54
N SER A 113 19.27 -1.62 8.63
CA SER A 113 19.04 -0.89 9.88
C SER A 113 19.21 0.61 9.68
N VAL A 114 20.25 1.03 8.95
CA VAL A 114 20.48 2.44 8.60
C VAL A 114 19.34 2.97 7.74
N MET A 115 18.92 2.25 6.72
CA MET A 115 17.82 2.66 5.84
C MET A 115 16.50 2.79 6.61
N PHE A 116 16.18 1.84 7.48
CA PHE A 116 14.99 1.92 8.33
C PHE A 116 15.08 3.09 9.33
N GLY A 117 16.26 3.31 9.93
CA GLY A 117 16.52 4.45 10.79
C GLY A 117 16.30 5.78 10.07
N VAL A 118 16.84 5.95 8.86
CA VAL A 118 16.63 7.15 8.03
C VAL A 118 15.15 7.33 7.68
N LEU A 119 14.43 6.25 7.35
CA LEU A 119 13.00 6.32 7.05
C LEU A 119 12.20 6.82 8.26
N VAL A 120 12.45 6.25 9.44
CA VAL A 120 11.81 6.67 10.71
C VAL A 120 12.17 8.12 11.03
N PHE A 121 13.44 8.49 10.92
CA PHE A 121 13.94 9.83 11.18
C PHE A 121 13.28 10.89 10.28
N VAL A 122 13.20 10.63 8.96
CA VAL A 122 12.61 11.57 8.00
C VAL A 122 11.09 11.67 8.17
N PHE A 123 10.38 10.54 8.26
CA PHE A 123 8.92 10.54 8.19
C PHE A 123 8.22 10.59 9.54
N GLN A 124 8.78 9.97 10.60
CA GLN A 124 8.17 9.97 11.94
C GLN A 124 8.70 11.12 12.79
N GLU A 125 10.02 11.34 12.83
CA GLU A 125 10.62 12.44 13.62
C GLU A 125 10.49 13.82 12.97
N ARG A 126 9.88 13.87 11.77
CA ARG A 126 9.57 15.11 11.02
C ARG A 126 10.81 15.91 10.64
N ALA A 127 11.97 15.26 10.54
CA ALA A 127 13.14 15.90 9.97
C ALA A 127 12.80 16.39 8.56
N PHE A 128 13.04 17.67 8.28
CA PHE A 128 12.73 18.34 7.01
C PHE A 128 11.24 18.57 6.68
N ALA A 129 10.30 18.26 7.58
CA ALA A 129 8.86 18.49 7.35
C ALA A 129 8.51 19.96 7.11
N SER A 130 9.16 20.87 7.85
CA SER A 130 9.00 22.32 7.68
C SER A 130 9.63 22.85 6.39
N LEU A 131 10.61 22.15 5.81
CA LEU A 131 11.34 22.59 4.62
C LEU A 131 10.68 22.10 3.32
N LEU A 132 10.18 20.86 3.29
CA LEU A 132 9.55 20.27 2.11
C LEU A 132 8.03 20.50 2.04
N GLY A 133 7.41 21.07 3.08
CA GLY A 133 5.97 21.39 3.08
C GLY A 133 5.06 20.17 2.98
N PHE A 134 5.52 18.99 3.42
CA PHE A 134 4.71 17.77 3.42
C PHE A 134 3.87 17.67 4.69
N THR A 135 2.65 17.15 4.58
CA THR A 135 1.82 16.82 5.75
C THR A 135 2.33 15.52 6.38
N PRO A 136 2.84 15.53 7.63
CA PRO A 136 3.36 14.32 8.25
C PRO A 136 2.24 13.30 8.47
N ILE A 137 2.36 12.12 7.85
CA ILE A 137 1.32 11.08 7.90
C ILE A 137 1.30 10.37 9.29
N GLY A 138 2.26 10.66 10.17
CA GLY A 138 2.30 10.25 11.58
C GLY A 138 2.60 8.77 11.80
N THR A 139 2.06 7.88 10.95
CA THR A 139 2.29 6.44 10.96
C THR A 139 2.56 5.96 9.54
N LEU A 140 3.62 5.18 9.37
CA LEU A 140 3.92 4.49 8.13
C LEU A 140 3.02 3.26 7.99
N ASP A 141 2.48 3.02 6.79
CA ASP A 141 1.83 1.75 6.46
C ASP A 141 2.83 0.61 6.68
N PRO A 142 2.49 -0.41 7.51
CA PRO A 142 3.35 -1.59 7.72
C PRO A 142 3.83 -2.27 6.44
N ALA A 143 3.10 -2.12 5.33
CA ALA A 143 3.52 -2.64 4.03
C ALA A 143 4.83 -2.02 3.53
N PHE A 144 5.10 -0.73 3.82
CA PHE A 144 6.30 -0.05 3.31
C PHE A 144 7.60 -0.63 3.88
N PRO A 145 7.78 -0.81 5.22
CA PRO A 145 8.97 -1.46 5.76
C PRO A 145 9.17 -2.89 5.25
N ILE A 146 8.09 -3.66 5.09
CA ILE A 146 8.17 -5.05 4.59
C ILE A 146 8.63 -5.07 3.13
N LEU A 147 8.02 -4.24 2.28
CA LEU A 147 8.42 -4.12 0.88
C LEU A 147 9.86 -3.64 0.76
N MET A 148 10.24 -2.64 1.56
CA MET A 148 11.60 -2.12 1.61
C MET A 148 12.59 -3.19 2.06
N PHE A 149 12.25 -3.99 3.08
CA PHE A 149 13.06 -5.15 3.46
C PHE A 149 13.24 -6.11 2.30
N CYS A 150 12.15 -6.57 1.67
CA CYS A 150 12.23 -7.51 0.57
C CYS A 150 13.02 -6.97 -0.63
N VAL A 151 12.77 -5.72 -1.03
CA VAL A 151 13.42 -5.10 -2.19
C VAL A 151 14.87 -4.76 -1.89
N ALA A 152 15.17 -4.08 -0.78
CA ALA A 152 16.54 -3.69 -0.46
C ALA A 152 17.41 -4.90 -0.14
N TYR A 153 16.88 -5.87 0.61
CA TYR A 153 17.62 -7.10 0.91
C TYR A 153 17.84 -7.92 -0.35
N GLY A 154 16.81 -8.10 -1.19
CA GLY A 154 16.92 -8.82 -2.47
C GLY A 154 17.93 -8.18 -3.42
N LEU A 155 17.81 -6.86 -3.65
CA LEU A 155 18.76 -6.13 -4.50
C LEU A 155 20.18 -6.16 -3.94
N SER A 156 20.36 -5.97 -2.63
CA SER A 156 21.69 -6.01 -2.00
C SER A 156 22.34 -7.37 -2.21
N MET A 157 21.56 -8.44 -2.03
CA MET A 157 22.08 -9.79 -2.12
C MET A 157 22.44 -10.18 -3.55
N ASP A 158 21.67 -9.74 -4.53
CA ASP A 158 21.99 -9.96 -5.95
C ASP A 158 23.31 -9.28 -6.33
N TYR A 159 23.53 -8.04 -5.88
CA TYR A 159 24.79 -7.33 -6.12
C TYR A 159 25.96 -7.95 -5.39
N GLU A 160 25.76 -8.35 -4.14
CA GLU A 160 26.82 -8.90 -3.32
C GLU A 160 27.27 -10.26 -3.83
N VAL A 161 26.34 -11.15 -4.21
CA VAL A 161 26.65 -12.44 -4.86
C VAL A 161 27.42 -12.20 -6.16
N PHE A 162 26.97 -11.27 -7.00
CA PHE A 162 27.64 -10.98 -8.26
C PHE A 162 29.07 -10.48 -8.05
N MET A 163 29.27 -9.51 -7.17
CA MET A 163 30.59 -8.97 -6.85
C MET A 163 31.49 -10.02 -6.18
N LEU A 164 30.99 -10.74 -5.18
CA LEU A 164 31.74 -11.79 -4.50
C LEU A 164 32.12 -12.92 -5.45
N SER A 165 31.26 -13.27 -6.42
CA SER A 165 31.57 -14.30 -7.40
C SER A 165 32.77 -13.91 -8.25
N ARG A 166 32.83 -12.66 -8.72
CA ARG A 166 33.96 -12.17 -9.51
C ARG A 166 35.23 -12.03 -8.69
N ILE A 167 35.14 -11.51 -7.48
CA ILE A 167 36.28 -11.43 -6.56
C ILE A 167 36.81 -12.84 -6.28
N LYS A 168 35.93 -13.81 -6.01
CA LYS A 168 36.30 -15.19 -5.73
C LYS A 168 36.96 -15.88 -6.92
N GLU A 169 36.42 -15.69 -8.13
CA GLU A 169 36.99 -16.22 -9.37
C GLU A 169 38.46 -15.76 -9.56
N HIS A 170 38.73 -14.47 -9.33
CA HIS A 170 40.10 -13.94 -9.40
C HIS A 170 40.99 -14.45 -8.27
N TYR A 171 40.45 -14.58 -7.06
CA TYR A 171 41.19 -15.10 -5.91
C TYR A 171 41.58 -16.56 -6.10
N GLU A 172 40.69 -17.40 -6.62
CA GLU A 172 40.97 -18.81 -6.90
C GLU A 172 42.04 -18.97 -7.99
N ALA A 173 42.10 -18.05 -8.96
CA ALA A 173 43.10 -18.09 -10.03
C ALA A 173 44.49 -17.60 -9.61
N THR A 174 44.58 -16.62 -8.68
CA THR A 174 45.84 -15.92 -8.38
C THR A 174 46.33 -16.07 -6.96
N GLY A 175 45.45 -16.37 -5.99
CA GLY A 175 45.73 -16.40 -4.56
C GLY A 175 45.95 -15.01 -3.92
N ASP A 176 45.98 -13.92 -4.69
CA ASP A 176 46.17 -12.56 -4.18
C ASP A 176 44.82 -11.89 -3.88
N ASN A 177 44.50 -11.75 -2.60
CA ASN A 177 43.24 -11.16 -2.15
C ASN A 177 43.10 -9.68 -2.54
N THR A 178 44.17 -8.89 -2.49
CA THR A 178 44.10 -7.46 -2.77
C THR A 178 43.84 -7.22 -4.25
N ARG A 179 44.56 -7.93 -5.12
CA ARG A 179 44.32 -7.88 -6.56
C ARG A 179 42.95 -8.43 -6.94
N ALA A 180 42.51 -9.52 -6.31
CA ALA A 180 41.20 -10.11 -6.57
C ALA A 180 40.04 -9.14 -6.25
N VAL A 181 40.12 -8.43 -5.12
CA VAL A 181 39.11 -7.40 -4.77
C VAL A 181 39.13 -6.25 -5.76
N LEU A 182 40.32 -5.77 -6.15
CA LEU A 182 40.47 -4.66 -7.09
C LEU A 182 39.91 -5.01 -8.48
N GLU A 183 40.31 -6.15 -9.04
CA GLU A 183 39.89 -6.60 -10.38
C GLU A 183 38.41 -6.99 -10.41
N GLY A 184 37.93 -7.69 -9.37
CA GLY A 184 36.53 -8.07 -9.23
C GLY A 184 35.60 -6.85 -9.16
N LEU A 185 36.01 -5.81 -8.42
CA LEU A 185 35.27 -4.55 -8.35
C LEU A 185 35.31 -3.78 -9.67
N GLN A 186 36.48 -3.66 -10.31
CA GLN A 186 36.62 -2.94 -11.58
C GLN A 186 35.74 -3.52 -12.70
N ARG A 187 35.59 -4.84 -12.76
CA ARG A 187 34.75 -5.51 -13.77
C ARG A 187 33.26 -5.44 -13.46
N SER A 188 32.90 -5.42 -12.18
CA SER A 188 31.50 -5.42 -11.74
C SER A 188 30.90 -4.02 -11.67
N ALA A 189 31.73 -3.01 -11.36
CA ALA A 189 31.28 -1.64 -11.14
C ALA A 189 30.46 -1.05 -12.32
N PRO A 190 30.85 -1.18 -13.60
CA PRO A 190 30.08 -0.63 -14.72
C PRO A 190 28.66 -1.20 -14.86
N LEU A 191 28.48 -2.48 -14.54
CA LEU A 191 27.16 -3.13 -14.56
C LEU A 191 26.26 -2.58 -13.45
N ILE A 192 26.84 -2.44 -12.25
CA ILE A 192 26.14 -1.91 -11.08
C ILE A 192 25.75 -0.44 -11.30
N THR A 193 26.67 0.38 -11.79
CA THR A 193 26.41 1.81 -12.04
C THR A 193 25.40 2.02 -13.17
N SER A 194 25.41 1.18 -14.20
CA SER A 194 24.41 1.23 -15.28
C SER A 194 23.01 0.89 -14.76
N ALA A 195 22.87 -0.17 -13.96
CA ALA A 195 21.59 -0.53 -13.35
C ALA A 195 21.08 0.58 -12.42
N ALA A 196 21.96 1.15 -11.59
CA ALA A 196 21.63 2.29 -10.73
C ALA A 196 21.18 3.51 -11.56
N ALA A 197 21.86 3.82 -12.68
CA ALA A 197 21.49 4.92 -13.56
C ALA A 197 20.08 4.72 -14.18
N ILE A 198 19.74 3.50 -14.58
CA ILE A 198 18.41 3.16 -15.11
C ILE A 198 17.34 3.36 -14.02
N ILE A 199 17.59 2.91 -12.79
CA ILE A 199 16.66 3.10 -11.67
C ILE A 199 16.45 4.58 -11.39
N VAL A 200 17.53 5.37 -11.35
CA VAL A 200 17.47 6.82 -11.14
C VAL A 200 16.68 7.51 -12.25
N ASP A 201 16.92 7.18 -13.51
CA ASP A 201 16.18 7.77 -14.63
C ASP A 201 14.69 7.39 -14.61
N ALA A 202 14.37 6.11 -14.37
CA ALA A 202 12.98 5.66 -14.33
C ALA A 202 12.19 6.27 -13.16
N THR A 203 12.82 6.42 -11.98
CA THR A 203 12.14 6.88 -10.76
C THR A 203 12.22 8.39 -10.58
N ILE A 204 13.42 8.94 -10.52
CA ILE A 204 13.64 10.36 -10.21
C ILE A 204 13.27 11.21 -11.42
N ILE A 205 13.80 10.87 -12.59
CA ILE A 205 13.60 11.71 -13.79
C ILE A 205 12.17 11.53 -14.31
N ARG A 206 11.78 10.30 -14.66
CA ARG A 206 10.50 10.08 -15.34
C ARG A 206 9.29 10.09 -14.42
N ALA A 207 9.35 9.46 -13.25
CA ALA A 207 8.17 9.35 -12.38
C ALA A 207 7.94 10.61 -11.52
N ILE A 208 8.98 11.39 -11.22
CA ILE A 208 8.88 12.56 -10.31
C ILE A 208 9.15 13.87 -11.05
N LEU A 209 10.34 14.01 -11.64
CA LEU A 209 10.80 15.29 -12.20
C LEU A 209 9.96 15.73 -13.39
N ILE A 210 9.63 14.81 -14.32
CA ILE A 210 8.78 15.14 -15.48
C ILE A 210 7.40 15.66 -15.02
N PRO A 211 6.60 14.94 -14.20
CA PRO A 211 5.31 15.46 -13.73
C PRO A 211 5.43 16.78 -12.95
N ALA A 212 6.46 16.93 -12.12
CA ALA A 212 6.69 18.18 -11.38
C ALA A 212 6.94 19.36 -12.32
N LEU A 213 7.81 19.18 -13.33
CA LEU A 213 8.07 20.19 -14.35
C LEU A 213 6.83 20.49 -15.20
N MET A 214 6.06 19.48 -15.59
CA MET A 214 4.79 19.68 -16.31
C MET A 214 3.81 20.51 -15.48
N ARG A 215 3.70 20.25 -14.17
CA ARG A 215 2.85 21.05 -13.27
C ARG A 215 3.38 22.48 -13.10
N LEU A 216 4.70 22.67 -13.04
CA LEU A 216 5.32 23.98 -12.90
C LEU A 216 5.18 24.84 -14.17
N ALA A 217 5.35 24.23 -15.35
CA ALA A 217 5.21 24.91 -16.64
C ALA A 217 3.73 25.25 -16.97
N GLY A 218 2.77 24.51 -16.40
CA GLY A 218 1.35 24.82 -16.49
C GLY A 218 0.85 24.92 -17.94
N PRO A 219 0.09 25.97 -18.31
CA PRO A 219 -0.45 26.14 -19.67
C PRO A 219 0.60 26.27 -20.77
N LEU A 220 1.83 26.70 -20.43
CA LEU A 220 2.92 26.86 -21.41
C LEU A 220 3.32 25.54 -22.05
N ASN A 221 3.19 24.43 -21.32
CA ASN A 221 3.52 23.10 -21.81
C ASN A 221 2.68 22.67 -23.03
N TRP A 222 1.53 23.33 -23.24
CA TRP A 222 0.57 23.06 -24.30
C TRP A 222 0.52 24.17 -25.37
N TRP A 223 1.37 25.19 -25.25
CA TRP A 223 1.41 26.29 -26.21
C TRP A 223 2.16 25.85 -27.47
N ALA A 224 1.47 25.88 -28.62
CA ALA A 224 2.06 25.64 -29.93
C ALA A 224 2.01 26.92 -30.78
N PRO A 225 3.13 27.34 -31.39
CA PRO A 225 3.12 28.47 -32.31
C PRO A 225 2.26 28.16 -33.56
N GLY A 226 1.54 29.17 -34.05
CA GLY A 226 0.51 29.07 -35.08
C GLY A 226 0.81 28.17 -36.30
N PRO A 227 2.01 28.20 -36.93
CA PRO A 227 2.32 27.33 -38.06
C PRO A 227 2.38 25.85 -37.69
N LEU A 228 2.84 25.49 -36.47
CA LEU A 228 2.91 24.11 -36.01
C LEU A 228 1.53 23.53 -35.69
N ARG A 229 0.61 24.34 -35.16
CA ARG A 229 -0.77 23.89 -34.86
C ARG A 229 -1.50 23.42 -36.13
N ARG A 230 -1.27 24.11 -37.26
CA ARG A 230 -1.84 23.72 -38.56
C ARG A 230 -1.26 22.40 -39.08
N LEU A 231 0.01 22.12 -38.79
CA LEU A 231 0.66 20.88 -39.19
C LEU A 231 0.21 19.69 -38.32
N GLN A 232 0.03 19.90 -37.00
CA GLN A 232 -0.51 18.87 -36.10
C GLN A 232 -1.89 18.38 -36.53
N HIS A 233 -2.79 19.29 -36.95
CA HIS A 233 -4.11 18.92 -37.49
C HIS A 233 -4.06 18.09 -38.79
N ARG A 234 -2.94 18.10 -39.52
CA ARG A 234 -2.76 17.31 -40.75
C ARG A 234 -2.14 15.94 -40.51
N ILE A 235 -1.42 15.79 -39.39
CA ILE A 235 -0.66 14.57 -39.06
C ILE A 235 -1.45 13.68 -38.10
N ASP A 236 -2.45 14.20 -37.39
CA ASP A 236 -3.30 13.39 -36.51
C ASP A 236 -4.08 12.32 -37.29
N PRO A 237 -3.71 11.03 -37.22
CA PRO A 237 -4.34 9.96 -37.98
C PRO A 237 -5.68 9.52 -37.34
N ARG A 238 -5.99 10.01 -36.14
CA ARG A 238 -7.23 9.75 -35.42
C ARG A 238 -8.01 11.05 -35.38
N GLY A 239 -8.79 11.31 -36.42
CA GLY A 239 -9.90 12.23 -36.29
C GLY A 239 -10.82 11.71 -35.19
N THR A 240 -10.70 12.25 -33.98
CA THR A 240 -11.69 12.01 -32.93
C THR A 240 -12.98 12.67 -33.40
N ALA A 241 -13.79 11.93 -34.15
CA ALA A 241 -15.21 12.18 -34.17
C ALA A 241 -15.62 12.24 -32.69
N PRO A 242 -16.35 13.26 -32.24
CA PRO A 242 -16.81 13.32 -30.86
C PRO A 242 -17.51 12.01 -30.57
N GLU A 243 -16.92 11.22 -29.68
CA GLU A 243 -17.55 10.02 -29.18
C GLU A 243 -18.84 10.49 -28.52
N ASP A 244 -19.97 10.12 -29.12
CA ASP A 244 -21.29 10.52 -28.68
C ASP A 244 -21.58 9.72 -27.40
N VAL A 245 -20.95 10.13 -26.30
CA VAL A 245 -21.16 9.56 -24.98
C VAL A 245 -22.65 9.69 -24.72
N PRO A 246 -23.42 8.59 -24.64
CA PRO A 246 -24.85 8.67 -24.43
C PRO A 246 -25.08 9.46 -23.16
N ARG A 247 -25.64 10.68 -23.28
CA ARG A 247 -25.99 11.48 -22.11
C ARG A 247 -26.81 10.57 -21.19
N PRO A 248 -26.51 10.50 -19.88
CA PRO A 248 -27.35 9.75 -18.97
C PRO A 248 -28.78 10.22 -19.22
N ARG A 249 -29.62 9.30 -19.70
CA ARG A 249 -31.02 9.57 -19.99
C ARG A 249 -31.56 10.09 -18.66
N THR A 250 -31.88 11.38 -18.59
CA THR A 250 -32.55 11.93 -17.42
C THR A 250 -33.81 11.09 -17.27
N GLU A 251 -33.81 10.18 -16.30
CA GLU A 251 -35.02 9.48 -15.90
C GLU A 251 -36.01 10.60 -15.58
N ALA A 252 -37.02 10.74 -16.44
CA ALA A 252 -38.09 11.67 -16.21
C ALA A 252 -38.66 11.31 -14.84
N THR A 253 -38.49 12.22 -13.88
CA THR A 253 -39.20 12.18 -12.60
C THR A 253 -40.66 11.92 -12.94
N PRO A 254 -41.28 10.82 -12.47
CA PRO A 254 -42.68 10.57 -12.77
C PRO A 254 -43.48 11.70 -12.15
N SER A 255 -44.23 12.42 -13.00
CA SER A 255 -45.20 13.42 -12.58
C SER A 255 -46.22 12.75 -11.65
N PRO A 256 -46.64 13.38 -10.54
CA PRO A 256 -47.65 12.80 -9.67
C PRO A 256 -49.02 12.99 -10.32
N GLU A 257 -49.45 12.00 -11.11
CA GLU A 257 -50.81 11.93 -11.63
C GLU A 257 -51.65 10.93 -10.81
N SER A 258 -52.59 11.52 -10.07
CA SER A 258 -53.93 11.06 -9.69
C SER A 258 -54.22 9.57 -9.43
N ASP A 259 -54.62 9.34 -8.17
CA ASP A 259 -55.73 8.47 -7.72
C ASP A 259 -56.29 7.40 -8.67
N GLY A 260 -56.13 6.13 -8.26
CA GLY A 260 -56.90 5.05 -8.85
C GLY A 260 -56.48 3.63 -8.46
N ARG A 261 -56.97 3.16 -7.30
CA ARG A 261 -57.30 1.76 -6.97
C ARG A 261 -56.27 0.65 -7.31
N TYR A 262 -55.61 0.12 -6.29
CA TYR A 262 -55.19 -1.30 -6.23
C TYR A 262 -55.39 -1.80 -4.78
N GLY A 263 -56.12 -2.88 -4.48
CA GLY A 263 -56.29 -4.10 -5.26
C GLY A 263 -55.22 -5.11 -4.84
N ALA A 264 -55.40 -5.73 -3.68
CA ALA A 264 -54.47 -6.69 -3.10
C ALA A 264 -54.29 -7.91 -4.02
N ARG A 265 -53.04 -8.18 -4.45
CA ARG A 265 -52.67 -9.50 -4.97
C ARG A 265 -51.23 -9.84 -4.60
N ARG A 266 -51.10 -10.74 -3.63
CA ARG A 266 -49.86 -11.45 -3.33
C ARG A 266 -49.47 -12.31 -4.53
N SER A 267 -48.26 -12.11 -5.05
CA SER A 267 -47.59 -13.06 -5.92
C SER A 267 -46.15 -13.23 -5.45
N ARG A 268 -45.81 -14.46 -5.05
CA ARG A 268 -44.45 -14.95 -4.79
C ARG A 268 -43.70 -15.05 -6.12
N SER A 269 -42.55 -14.38 -6.25
CA SER A 269 -41.47 -14.88 -7.10
C SER A 269 -40.11 -14.22 -6.76
N ARG A 270 -39.21 -15.09 -6.31
CA ARG A 270 -37.75 -15.16 -6.52
C ARG A 270 -36.94 -13.92 -6.96
N SER A 271 -35.83 -13.76 -6.23
CA SER A 271 -34.49 -13.34 -6.68
C SER A 271 -34.27 -11.86 -7.01
N THR A 272 -33.68 -11.10 -6.09
CA THR A 272 -32.85 -9.93 -6.46
C THR A 272 -31.78 -9.65 -5.40
N VAL A 273 -30.52 -9.78 -5.82
CA VAL A 273 -29.32 -9.26 -5.13
C VAL A 273 -29.39 -7.74 -5.21
N MET A 274 -29.42 -7.03 -4.08
CA MET A 274 -29.42 -5.57 -4.07
C MET A 274 -28.10 -5.04 -3.51
N VAL A 275 -27.25 -4.58 -4.43
CA VAL A 275 -26.08 -3.75 -4.18
C VAL A 275 -26.59 -2.35 -3.79
N CYS A 276 -26.39 -1.93 -2.55
CA CYS A 276 -26.72 -0.56 -2.13
C CYS A 276 -25.47 0.32 -2.13
N ALA A 277 -25.38 1.16 -3.17
CA ALA A 277 -24.44 2.26 -3.30
C ALA A 277 -24.65 3.31 -2.20
N ALA A 278 -23.56 3.74 -1.57
CA ALA A 278 -23.55 4.82 -0.59
C ALA A 278 -23.70 6.17 -1.31
N SER A 279 -24.83 6.85 -1.09
CA SER A 279 -25.05 8.23 -1.49
C SER A 279 -24.40 9.17 -0.47
N ILE A 280 -23.35 9.88 -0.89
CA ILE A 280 -22.71 10.96 -0.15
C ILE A 280 -23.63 12.18 -0.23
N ARG A 281 -24.26 12.55 0.88
CA ARG A 281 -24.99 13.82 1.00
C ARG A 281 -24.09 14.81 1.74
N THR A 282 -23.41 15.66 0.98
CA THR A 282 -22.72 16.84 1.49
C THR A 282 -23.77 17.84 1.97
N THR A 283 -23.81 18.11 3.28
CA THR A 283 -24.45 19.32 3.80
C THR A 283 -23.36 20.15 4.45
N THR A 284 -22.89 21.10 3.64
CA THR A 284 -22.13 22.26 4.04
C THR A 284 -23.04 23.20 4.82
N THR A 285 -22.42 23.96 5.73
CA THR A 285 -22.78 25.29 6.26
C THR A 285 -23.30 25.39 7.69
N PRO A 286 -23.06 26.54 8.36
CA PRO A 286 -22.00 27.54 8.19
C PRO A 286 -20.94 27.51 9.30
#